data_AF-A0A8J3ABN4-F1
#
_entry.id   AF-A0A8J3ABN4-F1
#
_cell.length_a   1.000
_cell.length_b   1.000
_cell.length_c   1.000
_cell.angle_alpha   90.00
_cell.angle_beta   90.00
_cell.angle_gamma   90.00
#
_symmetry.space_group_name_H-M   'P 1'
#
loop_
_entity.id
_entity.type
_entity.pdbx_description
1 polymer ?
#
loop_
_entity_poly.entity_id
_entity_poly.type
_entity_poly.pdbx_seq_one_letter_code
_entity_poly.pdbx_strand_id
1 'polypeptide(L)'
;MLMASGGKRIHVGGVNAAILKGEEDVGEWDEEELWRGRRRDTAGTFRGRPPTVVPFEVHQELNRRKLDEALEVCRSSVVDAVKLWQELVADHEADMKYRLEAARQIADRVLGKPVDRTQVEVSLRPEPWREAIEVAVVGSMADVIDVEPEDDWPEWDEAE
;
A
#
# COMPACT_ATOMS: atom_id res chain seq x y z
N MET A 1 23.12 -27.66 1.86
CA MET A 1 23.23 -27.38 0.41
C MET A 1 22.84 -25.92 0.19
N LEU A 2 23.82 -25.00 0.22
CA LEU A 2 23.59 -23.56 0.05
C LEU A 2 23.31 -23.29 -1.43
N MET A 3 22.09 -22.86 -1.76
CA MET A 3 21.76 -22.44 -3.12
C MET A 3 22.54 -21.17 -3.46
N ALA A 4 23.50 -21.29 -4.38
CA ALA A 4 24.18 -20.15 -4.96
C ALA A 4 23.14 -19.30 -5.71
N SER A 5 22.82 -18.11 -5.18
CA SER A 5 22.02 -17.14 -5.92
C SER A 5 22.83 -16.65 -7.12
N GLY A 6 22.58 -17.23 -8.29
CA GLY A 6 23.13 -16.75 -9.55
C GLY A 6 22.53 -15.38 -9.87
N GLY A 7 23.13 -14.32 -9.35
CA GLY A 7 22.71 -12.94 -9.63
C GLY A 7 22.80 -12.66 -11.12
N LYS A 8 21.65 -12.48 -11.78
CA LYS A 8 21.59 -12.11 -13.19
C LYS A 8 22.13 -10.68 -13.31
N ARG A 9 23.34 -10.53 -13.83
CA ARG A 9 23.97 -9.22 -14.04
C ARG A 9 23.22 -8.50 -15.17
N ILE A 10 22.55 -7.41 -14.84
CA ILE A 10 21.88 -6.53 -15.80
C ILE A 10 22.84 -5.38 -16.10
N HIS A 11 23.07 -5.13 -17.38
CA HIS A 11 23.80 -3.94 -17.80
C HIS A 11 22.89 -2.72 -17.67
N VAL A 12 23.31 -1.75 -16.85
CA VAL A 12 22.59 -0.50 -16.64
C VAL A 12 23.41 0.63 -17.28
N GLY A 13 22.74 1.55 -17.98
CA GLY A 13 23.40 2.71 -18.58
C GLY A 13 24.03 3.62 -17.53
N GLY A 14 25.09 4.36 -17.91
CA GLY A 14 25.88 5.17 -16.97
C GLY A 14 25.07 6.15 -16.12
N VAL A 15 24.07 6.81 -16.72
CA VAL A 15 23.18 7.75 -16.01
C VAL A 15 22.35 7.02 -14.95
N ASN A 16 21.71 5.91 -15.30
CA ASN A 16 20.93 5.12 -14.35
C ASN A 16 21.83 4.55 -13.23
N ALA A 17 23.09 4.22 -13.54
CA ALA A 17 24.05 3.82 -12.53
C ALA A 17 24.45 4.98 -11.60
N ALA A 18 24.52 6.22 -12.08
CA ALA A 18 24.78 7.41 -11.28
C ALA A 18 23.60 7.75 -10.35
N ILE A 19 22.36 7.62 -10.85
CA ILE A 19 21.13 7.78 -10.06
C ILE A 19 21.11 6.77 -8.91
N LEU A 20 21.33 5.47 -9.21
CA LEU A 20 21.36 4.42 -8.20
C LEU A 20 22.47 4.60 -7.14
N LYS A 21 23.49 5.41 -7.43
CA LYS A 21 24.56 5.76 -6.49
C LYS A 21 24.29 7.07 -5.73
N GLY A 22 23.24 7.81 -6.08
CA GLY A 22 22.93 9.13 -5.54
C GLY A 22 23.88 10.23 -6.04
N GLU A 23 24.58 10.02 -7.16
CA GLU A 23 25.48 11.01 -7.77
C GLU A 23 24.74 11.98 -8.69
N GLU A 24 23.49 11.66 -9.06
CA GLU A 24 22.65 12.41 -9.98
C GLU A 24 21.35 12.83 -9.27
N ASP A 25 21.01 14.12 -9.33
CA ASP A 25 19.74 14.63 -8.81
C ASP A 25 18.63 14.52 -9.87
N VAL A 26 17.61 13.72 -9.55
CA VAL A 26 16.45 13.47 -10.40
C VAL A 26 15.45 14.64 -10.33
N GLY A 27 15.57 15.53 -9.33
CA GLY A 27 14.73 16.71 -9.18
C GLY A 27 14.89 17.71 -10.33
N GLU A 28 16.07 17.78 -10.96
CA GLU A 28 16.35 18.68 -12.08
C GLU A 28 15.81 18.17 -13.42
N TRP A 29 15.33 16.93 -13.47
CA TRP A 29 14.87 16.32 -14.71
C TRP A 29 13.56 16.93 -15.18
N ASP A 30 13.43 17.07 -16.50
CA ASP A 30 12.20 17.49 -17.13
C ASP A 30 11.14 16.36 -17.07
N GLU A 31 9.87 16.71 -17.31
CA GLU A 31 8.79 15.74 -17.23
C GLU A 31 8.92 14.60 -18.26
N GLU A 32 9.43 14.92 -19.46
CA GLU A 32 9.60 13.93 -20.53
C GLU A 32 10.75 12.95 -20.23
N GLU A 33 11.81 13.42 -19.55
CA GLU A 33 12.95 12.64 -19.06
C GLU A 33 12.50 11.68 -17.96
N LEU A 34 11.68 12.14 -17.02
CA LEU A 34 11.07 11.30 -15.98
C LEU A 34 10.17 10.23 -16.60
N TRP A 35 9.30 10.60 -17.55
CA TRP A 35 8.43 9.67 -18.28
C TRP A 35 9.21 8.60 -19.04
N ARG A 36 10.30 9.00 -19.71
CA ARG A 36 11.13 8.07 -20.50
C ARG A 36 12.17 7.34 -19.64
N GLY A 37 12.31 7.71 -18.37
CA GLY A 37 13.28 7.15 -17.43
C GLY A 37 14.74 7.37 -17.86
N ARG A 38 15.01 8.42 -18.65
CA ARG A 38 16.36 8.73 -19.16
C ARG A 38 16.52 10.23 -19.41
N ARG A 39 17.72 10.75 -19.14
CA ARG A 39 18.12 12.14 -19.41
C ARG A 39 18.33 12.37 -20.92
N ARG A 40 18.08 13.60 -21.37
CA ARG A 40 18.44 14.09 -22.71
C ARG A 40 19.95 14.24 -22.84
N ASP A 41 20.44 14.20 -24.08
CA ASP A 41 21.80 14.58 -24.39
C ASP A 41 21.98 16.11 -24.34
N THR A 42 23.21 16.59 -24.48
CA THR A 42 23.52 18.03 -24.55
C THR A 42 22.90 18.76 -25.74
N ALA A 43 22.40 18.01 -26.74
CA ALA A 43 21.66 18.54 -27.88
C ALA A 43 20.13 18.48 -27.65
N GLY A 44 19.67 18.17 -26.44
CA GLY A 44 18.24 18.08 -26.07
C GLY A 44 17.51 16.87 -26.66
N THR A 45 18.23 15.92 -27.26
CA THR A 45 17.68 14.75 -27.94
C THR A 45 17.83 13.52 -27.06
N PHE A 46 16.86 12.60 -27.17
CA PHE A 46 17.01 11.27 -26.58
C PHE A 46 17.77 10.35 -27.53
N ARG A 47 18.98 9.95 -27.17
CA ARG A 47 19.76 8.98 -27.96
C ARG A 47 19.78 7.60 -27.31
N GLY A 48 19.93 6.58 -28.14
CA GLY A 48 20.13 5.20 -27.72
C GLY A 48 18.86 4.40 -27.44
N ARG A 49 19.05 3.19 -26.91
CA ARG A 49 17.96 2.26 -26.58
C ARG A 49 17.23 2.73 -25.31
N PRO A 50 15.89 2.64 -25.24
CA PRO A 50 15.16 2.84 -23.99
C PRO A 50 15.69 1.96 -22.86
N PRO A 51 15.76 2.48 -21.62
CA PRO A 51 16.23 1.71 -20.48
C PRO A 51 15.30 0.52 -20.23
N THR A 52 15.87 -0.64 -19.94
CA THR A 52 15.09 -1.83 -19.54
C THR A 52 14.67 -1.77 -18.09
N VAL A 53 15.41 -1.02 -17.27
CA VAL A 53 15.14 -0.83 -15.85
C VAL A 53 15.21 0.66 -15.55
N VAL A 54 14.18 1.17 -14.89
CA VAL A 54 14.10 2.55 -14.42
C VAL A 54 14.43 2.57 -12.92
N PRO A 55 15.35 3.44 -12.46
CA PRO A 55 15.63 3.59 -11.04
C PRO A 55 14.38 3.99 -10.26
N PHE A 56 14.28 3.52 -9.01
CA PHE A 56 13.10 3.79 -8.17
C PHE A 56 12.93 5.29 -7.88
N GLU A 57 14.01 6.04 -7.70
CA GLU A 57 13.94 7.49 -7.47
C GLU A 57 13.27 8.23 -8.63
N VAL A 58 13.53 7.83 -9.88
CA VAL A 58 12.87 8.39 -11.08
C VAL A 58 11.36 8.14 -11.06
N HIS A 59 10.96 6.92 -10.71
CA HIS A 59 9.56 6.58 -10.59
C HIS A 59 8.87 7.33 -9.45
N GLN A 60 9.53 7.47 -8.30
CA GLN A 60 9.00 8.22 -7.16
C GLN A 60 8.79 9.69 -7.52
N GLU A 61 9.77 10.32 -8.16
CA GLU A 61 9.70 11.74 -8.52
C GLU A 61 8.60 11.99 -9.57
N LEU A 62 8.48 11.12 -10.58
CA LEU A 62 7.37 11.18 -11.54
C LEU A 62 6.01 11.09 -10.85
N ASN A 63 5.84 10.10 -9.96
CA ASN A 63 4.59 9.91 -9.24
C ASN A 63 4.28 11.07 -8.30
N ARG A 64 5.29 11.63 -7.62
CA ARG A 64 5.12 12.81 -6.76
C ARG A 64 4.53 13.96 -7.57
N ARG A 65 5.16 14.30 -8.71
CA ARG A 65 4.68 15.38 -9.59
C ARG A 65 3.27 15.13 -10.12
N LYS A 66 2.97 13.90 -10.53
CA LYS A 66 1.64 13.54 -11.04
C LYS A 66 0.57 13.57 -9.95
N LEU A 67 0.90 13.17 -8.74
CA LEU A 67 -0.02 13.27 -7.60
C LEU A 67 -0.24 14.74 -7.21
N ASP A 68 0.79 15.57 -7.21
CA ASP A 68 0.67 16.99 -6.93
C ASP A 68 -0.24 17.68 -7.97
N GLU A 69 -0.05 17.38 -9.25
CA GLU A 69 -0.91 17.86 -10.34
C GLU A 69 -2.37 17.39 -10.17
N ALA A 70 -2.58 16.10 -9.91
CA ALA A 70 -3.91 15.53 -9.70
C ALA A 70 -4.60 16.12 -8.46
N LEU A 71 -3.86 16.37 -7.38
CA LEU A 71 -4.37 17.01 -6.17
C LEU A 71 -4.82 18.44 -6.46
N GLU A 72 -4.08 19.18 -7.28
CA GLU A 72 -4.46 20.55 -7.64
C GLU A 72 -5.75 20.57 -8.46
N VAL A 73 -5.87 19.68 -9.46
CA VAL A 73 -7.12 19.51 -10.24
C VAL A 73 -8.29 19.07 -9.35
N CYS A 74 -8.03 18.19 -8.38
CA CYS A 74 -9.04 17.76 -7.41
C CYS A 74 -9.51 18.95 -6.55
N ARG A 75 -8.59 19.79 -6.08
CA ARG A 75 -8.92 20.99 -5.30
C ARG A 75 -9.75 21.99 -6.11
N SER A 76 -9.37 22.27 -7.35
CA SER A 76 -10.10 23.21 -8.20
C SER A 76 -11.49 22.68 -8.56
N SER A 77 -11.60 21.39 -8.91
CA SER A 77 -12.90 20.77 -9.22
C SER A 77 -13.84 20.71 -8.03
N VAL A 78 -13.35 20.60 -6.79
CA VAL A 78 -14.20 20.71 -5.59
C VAL A 78 -14.83 22.09 -5.49
N VAL A 79 -14.07 23.16 -5.76
CA VAL A 79 -14.60 24.54 -5.75
C VAL A 79 -15.69 24.70 -6.81
N ASP A 80 -15.47 24.18 -8.01
CA ASP A 80 -16.44 24.28 -9.10
C ASP A 80 -17.70 23.43 -8.85
N ALA A 81 -17.55 22.25 -8.24
CA ALA A 81 -18.69 21.43 -7.81
C ALA A 81 -19.55 22.17 -6.77
N VAL A 82 -18.93 22.88 -5.82
CA VAL A 82 -19.66 23.68 -4.82
C VAL A 82 -20.42 24.84 -5.49
N LYS A 83 -19.81 25.53 -6.47
CA LYS A 83 -20.51 26.58 -7.23
C LYS A 83 -21.71 26.02 -7.99
N LEU A 84 -21.55 24.87 -8.64
CA LEU A 84 -22.65 24.20 -9.34
C LEU A 84 -23.80 23.87 -8.40
N TRP A 85 -23.52 23.38 -7.19
CA TRP A 85 -24.57 23.16 -6.20
C TRP A 85 -25.24 24.45 -5.73
N GLN A 86 -24.50 25.55 -5.60
CA GLN A 86 -25.09 26.86 -5.26
C GLN A 86 -26.04 27.35 -6.36
N GLU A 87 -25.62 27.23 -7.62
CA GLU A 87 -26.44 27.57 -8.78
C GLU A 87 -27.72 26.73 -8.81
N LEU A 88 -27.59 25.41 -8.61
CA LEU A 88 -28.74 24.50 -8.58
C LEU A 88 -29.72 24.81 -7.43
N VAL A 89 -29.24 25.20 -6.24
CA VAL A 89 -30.10 25.60 -5.13
C VAL A 89 -30.86 26.90 -5.44
N ALA A 90 -30.20 27.85 -6.09
CA ALA A 90 -30.77 29.15 -6.47
C ALA A 90 -31.77 29.04 -7.65
N ASP A 91 -31.62 28.03 -8.50
CA ASP A 91 -32.51 27.81 -9.64
C ASP A 91 -33.93 27.42 -9.17
N HIS A 92 -34.91 28.26 -9.48
CA HIS A 92 -36.31 28.04 -9.13
C HIS A 92 -37.07 27.17 -10.15
N GLU A 93 -36.51 26.95 -11.34
CA GLU A 93 -37.08 26.09 -12.38
C GLU A 93 -36.68 24.62 -12.18
N ALA A 94 -35.56 24.37 -11.50
CA ALA A 94 -35.11 23.03 -11.14
C ALA A 94 -36.08 22.33 -10.17
N ASP A 95 -36.24 21.01 -10.33
CA ASP A 95 -37.03 20.19 -9.41
C ASP A 95 -36.52 20.31 -7.97
N MET A 96 -37.44 20.59 -7.04
CA MET A 96 -37.20 20.75 -5.61
C MET A 96 -36.35 19.61 -5.04
N LYS A 97 -36.53 18.37 -5.53
CA LYS A 97 -35.73 17.23 -5.10
C LYS A 97 -34.23 17.45 -5.28
N TYR A 98 -33.80 17.90 -6.46
CA TYR A 98 -32.37 18.12 -6.75
C TYR A 98 -31.81 19.32 -5.99
N ARG A 99 -32.64 20.34 -5.76
CA ARG A 99 -32.27 21.52 -4.95
C ARG A 99 -32.00 21.15 -3.50
N LEU A 100 -32.87 20.34 -2.91
CA LEU A 100 -32.70 19.83 -1.54
C LEU A 100 -31.48 18.92 -1.42
N GLU A 101 -31.24 18.08 -2.43
CA GLU A 101 -30.05 17.22 -2.47
C GLU A 101 -28.76 18.05 -2.54
N ALA A 102 -28.70 19.07 -3.40
CA ALA A 102 -27.57 19.99 -3.48
C ALA A 102 -27.34 20.75 -2.16
N ALA A 103 -28.41 21.28 -1.56
CA ALA A 103 -28.33 21.97 -0.27
C ALA A 103 -27.84 21.03 0.85
N ARG A 104 -28.29 19.77 0.85
CA ARG A 104 -27.79 18.74 1.78
C ARG A 104 -26.31 18.45 1.56
N GLN A 105 -25.84 18.30 0.32
CA GLN A 105 -24.42 18.06 0.05
C GLN A 105 -23.55 19.22 0.53
N ILE A 106 -23.99 20.47 0.36
CA ILE A 106 -23.29 21.64 0.91
C ILE A 106 -23.27 21.57 2.44
N ALA A 107 -24.41 21.31 3.10
CA ALA A 107 -24.50 21.22 4.55
C ALA A 107 -23.61 20.10 5.12
N ASP A 108 -23.61 18.91 4.52
CA ASP A 108 -22.77 17.77 4.92
C ASP A 108 -21.27 18.08 4.81
N ARG A 109 -20.86 18.98 3.90
CA ARG A 109 -19.45 19.39 3.77
C ARG A 109 -19.04 20.48 4.74
N VAL A 110 -19.94 21.40 5.08
CA VAL A 110 -19.66 22.49 6.03
C VAL A 110 -19.72 22.01 7.48
N LEU A 111 -20.73 21.22 7.81
CA LEU A 111 -20.97 20.71 9.16
C LEU A 111 -20.21 19.41 9.44
N GLY A 112 -19.70 18.77 8.39
CA GLY A 112 -19.11 17.43 8.44
C GLY A 112 -20.17 16.35 8.36
N LYS A 113 -19.80 15.20 7.78
CA LYS A 113 -20.65 14.01 7.83
C LYS A 113 -20.62 13.42 9.24
N PRO A 114 -21.77 13.00 9.79
CA PRO A 114 -21.77 12.25 11.04
C PRO A 114 -20.90 11.00 10.87
N VAL A 115 -20.06 10.72 11.86
CA VAL A 115 -19.19 9.54 11.86
C VAL A 115 -20.07 8.31 11.92
N ASP A 116 -20.13 7.58 10.80
CA ASP A 116 -20.83 6.31 10.76
C ASP A 116 -19.98 5.25 11.45
N ARG A 117 -20.50 4.64 12.53
CA ARG A 117 -19.77 3.61 13.28
C ARG A 117 -19.95 2.30 12.55
N THR A 118 -19.10 2.02 11.57
CA THR A 118 -19.06 0.71 10.94
C THR A 118 -18.44 -0.29 11.92
N GLN A 119 -19.24 -1.20 12.46
CA GLN A 119 -18.72 -2.37 13.17
C GLN A 119 -18.17 -3.35 12.13
N VAL A 120 -16.85 -3.46 12.06
CA VAL A 120 -16.18 -4.48 11.24
C VAL A 120 -15.96 -5.70 12.13
N GLU A 121 -16.84 -6.68 12.00
CA GLU A 121 -16.62 -8.00 12.58
C GLU A 121 -15.63 -8.74 11.68
N VAL A 122 -14.36 -8.71 12.06
CA VAL A 122 -13.33 -9.54 11.40
C VAL A 122 -13.50 -10.96 11.94
N SER A 123 -14.27 -11.77 11.23
CA SER A 123 -14.18 -13.22 11.38
C SER A 123 -12.82 -13.64 10.85
N LEU A 124 -11.84 -13.69 11.75
CA LEU A 124 -10.55 -14.33 11.46
C LEU A 124 -10.88 -15.78 11.12
N ARG A 125 -10.85 -16.14 9.83
CA ARG A 125 -10.65 -17.55 9.48
C ARG A 125 -9.37 -17.98 10.23
N PRO A 126 -9.41 -19.07 11.01
CA PRO A 126 -8.20 -19.55 11.64
C PRO A 126 -7.15 -19.76 10.55
N GLU A 127 -5.97 -19.20 10.76
CA GLU A 127 -4.85 -19.38 9.85
C GLU A 127 -4.59 -20.89 9.67
N PRO A 128 -4.22 -21.37 8.47
CA PRO A 128 -4.10 -22.81 8.19
C PRO A 128 -3.16 -23.56 9.15
N TRP A 129 -2.18 -22.87 9.73
CA TRP A 129 -1.28 -23.45 10.73
C TRP A 129 -1.97 -23.71 12.08
N ARG A 130 -3.01 -22.95 12.43
CA ARG A 130 -3.77 -23.09 13.68
C ARG A 130 -4.70 -24.30 13.61
N GLU A 131 -5.35 -24.52 12.47
CA GLU A 131 -6.11 -25.75 12.20
C GLU A 131 -5.21 -26.99 12.27
N ALA A 132 -3.98 -26.91 11.73
CA ALA A 132 -3.02 -28.00 11.80
C ALA A 132 -2.59 -28.35 13.23
N ILE A 133 -2.47 -27.35 14.12
CA ILE A 133 -2.14 -27.58 15.54
C ILE A 133 -3.33 -28.20 16.28
N GLU A 134 -4.56 -27.71 16.08
CA GLU A 134 -5.74 -28.29 16.73
C GLU A 134 -5.93 -29.76 16.36
N VAL A 135 -5.74 -30.12 15.09
CA VAL A 135 -5.79 -31.52 14.64
C VAL A 135 -4.67 -32.36 15.26
N ALA A 136 -3.46 -31.82 15.35
CA ALA A 136 -2.32 -32.53 15.95
C ALA A 136 -2.46 -32.73 17.48
N VAL A 137 -3.03 -31.75 18.19
CA VAL A 137 -3.22 -31.80 19.64
C VAL A 137 -4.37 -32.75 20.00
N VAL A 138 -5.51 -32.65 19.31
CA VAL A 138 -6.68 -33.49 19.60
C VAL A 138 -6.47 -34.95 19.18
N GLY A 139 -5.66 -35.20 18.14
CA GLY A 139 -5.25 -36.56 17.76
C GLY A 139 -4.36 -37.26 18.80
N SER A 140 -3.67 -36.52 19.69
CA SER A 140 -2.71 -37.08 20.64
C SER A 140 -3.28 -37.49 22.00
N MET A 141 -4.50 -37.04 22.36
CA MET A 141 -5.11 -37.36 23.65
C MET A 141 -5.85 -38.70 23.68
N ALA A 142 -6.17 -39.29 22.52
CA ALA A 142 -6.75 -40.62 22.44
C ALA A 142 -5.71 -41.75 22.57
N ASP A 143 -4.42 -41.43 22.44
CA ASP A 143 -3.30 -42.39 22.45
C ASP A 143 -2.40 -42.27 23.70
N VAL A 144 -2.82 -41.54 24.74
CA VAL A 144 -2.08 -41.53 26.02
C VAL A 144 -2.37 -42.84 26.75
N ILE A 145 -1.49 -43.78 26.48
CA ILE A 145 -1.18 -45.01 27.20
C ILE A 145 -1.39 -44.82 28.71
N ASP A 146 -2.23 -45.67 29.31
CA ASP A 146 -2.23 -45.98 30.74
C ASP A 146 -0.81 -46.44 31.12
N VAL A 147 0.01 -45.51 31.58
CA VAL A 147 1.24 -45.84 32.30
C VAL A 147 0.82 -45.99 33.75
N GLU A 148 0.56 -47.24 34.16
CA GLU A 148 0.47 -47.57 35.58
C GLU A 148 1.78 -47.12 36.25
N PRO A 149 1.73 -46.28 37.30
CA PRO A 149 2.94 -45.88 38.00
C PRO A 149 3.50 -47.10 38.75
N GLU A 150 4.64 -47.62 38.31
CA GLU A 150 5.48 -48.50 39.14
C GLU A 150 5.98 -47.68 40.33
N ASP A 151 5.32 -47.84 41.47
CA ASP A 151 5.76 -47.39 42.79
C ASP A 151 7.01 -48.18 43.21
N ASP A 152 8.17 -47.78 42.69
CA ASP A 152 9.48 -48.28 43.15
C ASP A 152 10.38 -47.09 43.49
N TRP A 153 9.95 -46.32 44.49
CA TRP A 153 10.79 -45.30 45.12
C TRP A 153 11.70 -45.97 46.16
N PRO A 154 13.04 -45.83 46.06
CA PRO A 154 13.92 -46.43 47.05
C PRO A 154 13.78 -45.69 48.39
N GLU A 155 13.42 -46.44 49.44
CA GLU A 155 13.45 -45.96 50.82
C GLU A 155 14.91 -45.62 51.17
N TRP A 156 15.17 -44.34 51.41
CA TRP A 156 16.46 -43.89 51.92
C TRP A 156 16.49 -44.18 53.43
N ASP A 157 17.26 -45.18 53.83
CA ASP A 157 17.59 -45.42 55.24
C ASP A 157 18.21 -44.15 55.84
N GLU A 158 17.53 -43.55 56.82
CA GLU A 158 18.05 -42.46 57.63
C GLU A 158 19.20 -42.98 58.51
N ALA A 159 20.43 -42.63 58.15
CA ALA A 159 21.61 -42.89 58.97
C ALA A 159 21.72 -41.86 60.10
N GLU A 160 21.60 -42.34 61.35
CA GLU A 160 21.98 -41.63 62.59
C GLU A 160 23.49 -41.40 62.71
#